data_AF-A0A945CNE8-F1
#
_entry.id   AF-A0A945CNE8-F1
#
_cell.length_a   1.000
_cell.length_b   1.000
_cell.length_c   1.000
_cell.angle_alpha   90.00
_cell.angle_beta   90.00
_cell.angle_gamma   90.00
#
_symmetry.space_group_name_H-M   'P 1'
#
loop_
_entity.id
_entity.type
_entity.pdbx_description
1 polymer ?
#
loop_
_entity_poly.entity_id
_entity_poly.type
_entity_poly.pdbx_seq_one_letter_code
_entity_poly.pdbx_strand_id
1 'polypeptide(L)'
;MAEIDRAMNYFWDELKGVPGLGDHRPTEADTTKGGWYAAHGLYRAEELGGLSIRRYCEAVRAEGVSACNPGCNKALHLHPLMHTVDIFGEGKPSILANLPEGIDCRQGPGSLPVSEAVQDRTYYIPWFKQFDKVAIGEHAAAFRKVAENYEELLADDPGEKVEGGWFLTRRRS
;
A
#
# COMPACT_ATOMS: atom_id res chain seq x y z
N MET A 1 13.34 18.31 -2.49
CA MET A 1 13.57 16.85 -2.33
C MET A 1 14.21 16.54 -0.98
N ALA A 2 15.35 17.15 -0.62
CA ALA A 2 16.00 16.92 0.68
C ALA A 2 15.09 17.21 1.89
N GLU A 3 14.25 18.24 1.85
CA GLU A 3 13.32 18.55 2.94
C GLU A 3 12.22 17.49 3.12
N ILE A 4 11.60 17.04 2.01
CA ILE A 4 10.63 15.93 2.01
C ILE A 4 11.30 14.67 2.58
N ASP A 5 12.52 14.39 2.13
CA ASP A 5 13.26 13.23 2.59
C ASP A 5 13.52 13.29 4.10
N ARG A 6 13.94 14.44 4.62
CA ARG A 6 14.09 14.68 6.06
C ARG A 6 12.78 14.49 6.83
N ALA A 7 11.67 15.02 6.33
CA ALA A 7 10.35 14.92 6.95
C ALA A 7 9.83 13.48 7.02
N MET A 8 9.93 12.76 5.91
CA MET A 8 9.47 11.37 5.84
C MET A 8 10.38 10.42 6.62
N ASN A 9 11.70 10.67 6.65
CA ASN A 9 12.60 9.91 7.53
C ASN A 9 12.27 10.15 9.00
N TYR A 10 12.02 11.39 9.41
CA TYR A 10 11.66 11.71 10.79
C TYR A 10 10.36 11.02 11.23
N PHE A 11 9.34 10.98 10.36
CA PHE A 11 8.13 10.21 10.63
C PHE A 11 8.41 8.72 10.93
N TRP A 12 9.27 8.08 10.13
CA TRP A 12 9.64 6.67 10.34
C TRP A 12 10.58 6.45 11.52
N ASP A 13 11.42 7.43 11.86
CA ASP A 13 12.26 7.38 13.05
C ASP A 13 11.41 7.42 14.33
N GLU A 14 10.36 8.26 14.35
CA GLU A 14 9.38 8.31 15.45
C GLU A 14 8.56 7.03 15.59
N LEU A 15 8.46 6.21 14.54
CA LEU A 15 7.76 4.91 14.56
C LEU A 15 8.69 3.70 14.71
N LYS A 16 10.00 3.93 14.90
CA LYS A 16 10.96 2.84 15.04
C LYS A 16 10.60 1.94 16.23
N GLY A 17 10.48 0.64 15.97
CA GLY A 17 10.20 -0.38 16.98
C GLY A 17 8.73 -0.51 17.38
N VAL A 18 7.81 0.25 16.76
CA VAL A 18 6.37 0.04 16.94
C VAL A 18 5.98 -1.29 16.27
N PRO A 19 5.31 -2.22 16.97
CA PRO A 19 4.91 -3.50 16.38
C PRO A 19 3.93 -3.28 15.22
N GLY A 20 4.00 -4.14 14.22
CA GLY A 20 3.09 -4.13 13.08
C GLY A 20 3.43 -3.12 11.99
N LEU A 21 4.30 -2.14 12.26
CA LEU A 21 4.61 -1.05 11.33
C LEU A 21 6.04 -1.17 10.82
N GLY A 22 6.19 -1.22 9.50
CA GLY A 22 7.49 -1.26 8.85
C GLY A 22 7.66 -0.15 7.82
N ASP A 23 8.88 0.36 7.73
CA ASP A 23 9.30 1.20 6.62
C ASP A 23 9.99 0.37 5.52
N HIS A 24 10.18 1.00 4.38
CA HIS A 24 10.91 0.45 3.23
C HIS A 24 11.86 1.53 2.69
N ARG A 25 12.59 2.17 3.60
CA ARG A 25 13.64 3.14 3.26
C ARG A 25 14.84 2.41 2.62
N PRO A 26 15.54 3.06 1.67
CA PRO A 26 16.83 2.56 1.22
C PRO A 26 17.79 2.38 2.40
N THR A 27 18.63 1.35 2.35
CA THR A 27 19.63 1.06 3.41
C THR A 27 21.04 1.48 3.01
N GLU A 28 21.24 1.70 1.73
CA GLU A 28 22.47 2.08 1.08
C GLU A 28 22.79 3.56 1.35
N ALA A 29 24.07 3.84 1.62
CA ALA A 29 24.55 5.20 1.80
C ALA A 29 24.23 6.08 0.57
N ASP A 30 24.00 7.37 0.83
CA ASP A 30 23.75 8.40 -0.18
C ASP A 30 22.54 8.14 -1.10
N THR A 31 21.63 7.24 -0.70
CA THR A 31 20.39 6.94 -1.43
C THR A 31 19.18 7.54 -0.72
N THR A 32 18.29 8.18 -1.49
CA THR A 32 17.02 8.73 -0.99
C THR A 32 15.85 8.01 -1.62
N LYS A 33 14.63 8.16 -1.08
CA LYS A 33 13.43 7.58 -1.67
C LYS A 33 12.86 8.40 -2.85
N GLY A 34 13.71 9.13 -3.57
CA GLY A 34 13.35 9.82 -4.82
C GLY A 34 12.17 10.79 -4.67
N GLY A 35 12.10 11.54 -3.57
CA GLY A 35 10.99 12.46 -3.30
C GLY A 35 9.74 11.82 -2.68
N TRP A 36 9.80 10.53 -2.32
CA TRP A 36 8.74 9.82 -1.61
C TRP A 36 7.41 9.76 -2.38
N TYR A 37 7.50 9.65 -3.70
CA TYR A 37 6.34 9.54 -4.56
C TYR A 37 5.52 8.30 -4.20
N ALA A 38 4.26 8.51 -3.80
CA ALA A 38 3.31 7.46 -3.39
C ALA A 38 3.90 6.46 -2.38
N ALA A 39 4.65 6.94 -1.39
CA ALA A 39 5.19 6.08 -0.35
C ALA A 39 4.07 5.45 0.50
N HIS A 40 4.27 4.19 0.87
CA HIS A 40 3.38 3.43 1.75
C HIS A 40 4.13 2.94 2.98
N GLY A 41 3.40 2.54 4.01
CA GLY A 41 3.91 1.71 5.10
C GLY A 41 3.79 0.23 4.77
N LEU A 42 4.64 -0.58 5.39
CA LEU A 42 4.50 -2.03 5.46
C LEU A 42 3.71 -2.39 6.71
N TYR A 43 2.73 -3.28 6.56
CA TYR A 43 1.90 -3.76 7.66
C TYR A 43 2.17 -5.23 7.95
N ARG A 44 2.33 -5.55 9.24
CA ARG A 44 2.63 -6.89 9.75
C ARG A 44 1.55 -7.28 10.76
N ALA A 45 0.44 -7.82 10.25
CA ALA A 45 -0.70 -8.19 11.07
C ALA A 45 -0.31 -9.18 12.18
N GLU A 46 0.66 -10.05 11.92
CA GLU A 46 1.19 -11.05 12.85
C GLU A 46 1.81 -10.44 14.12
N GLU A 47 2.36 -9.22 14.04
CA GLU A 47 2.89 -8.51 15.20
C GLU A 47 1.78 -7.81 16.02
N LEU A 48 0.56 -7.77 15.50
CA LEU A 48 -0.63 -7.15 16.10
C LEU A 48 -1.77 -8.17 16.29
N GLY A 49 -1.43 -9.40 16.66
CA GLY A 49 -2.43 -10.45 16.97
C GLY A 49 -3.35 -10.84 15.81
N GLY A 50 -2.96 -10.53 14.57
CA GLY A 50 -3.77 -10.77 13.38
C GLY A 50 -4.75 -9.66 13.03
N LEU A 51 -4.66 -8.48 13.67
CA LEU A 51 -5.51 -7.32 13.35
C LEU A 51 -5.45 -7.02 11.84
N SER A 52 -6.62 -6.83 11.23
CA SER A 52 -6.72 -6.49 9.82
C SER A 52 -6.20 -5.08 9.56
N ILE A 53 -5.51 -4.91 8.43
CA ILE A 53 -4.99 -3.60 8.01
C ILE A 53 -6.13 -2.58 7.81
N ARG A 54 -7.32 -3.05 7.42
CA ARG A 54 -8.51 -2.21 7.27
C ARG A 54 -8.89 -1.59 8.61
N ARG A 55 -9.04 -2.42 9.65
CA ARG A 55 -9.40 -1.98 10.99
C ARG A 55 -8.35 -1.07 11.60
N TYR A 56 -7.06 -1.41 11.41
CA TYR A 56 -5.95 -0.55 11.81
C TYR A 56 -6.04 0.85 11.16
N CYS A 57 -6.20 0.91 9.83
CA CYS A 57 -6.28 2.19 9.12
C CYS A 57 -7.54 2.99 9.53
N GLU A 58 -8.66 2.34 9.80
CA GLU A 58 -9.87 2.98 10.34
C GLU A 58 -9.61 3.67 11.68
N ALA A 59 -8.96 2.96 12.61
CA ALA A 59 -8.62 3.51 13.92
C ALA A 59 -7.63 4.68 13.79
N VAL A 60 -6.61 4.58 12.93
CA VAL A 60 -5.68 5.70 12.69
C VAL A 60 -6.39 6.92 12.09
N ARG A 61 -7.35 6.72 11.19
CA ARG A 61 -8.18 7.82 10.67
C ARG A 61 -9.05 8.43 11.76
N ALA A 62 -9.57 7.64 12.70
CA ALA A 62 -10.35 8.14 13.84
C ALA A 62 -9.51 9.01 14.79
N GLU A 63 -8.19 8.78 14.88
CA GLU A 63 -7.23 9.64 15.58
C GLU A 63 -6.89 10.94 14.81
N GLY A 64 -7.51 11.18 13.64
CA GLY A 64 -7.39 12.43 12.89
C GLY A 64 -6.47 12.37 11.66
N VAL A 65 -5.81 11.23 11.38
CA VAL A 65 -4.93 11.09 10.22
C VAL A 65 -5.71 10.57 9.01
N SER A 66 -6.33 11.49 8.26
CA SER A 66 -7.17 11.16 7.10
C SER A 66 -6.45 10.42 5.97
N ALA A 67 -5.13 10.63 5.83
CA ALA A 67 -4.29 10.04 4.79
C ALA A 67 -3.79 8.61 5.12
N CYS A 68 -4.54 7.83 5.89
CA CYS A 68 -4.24 6.43 6.19
C CYS A 68 -5.32 5.53 5.59
N ASN A 69 -5.04 4.90 4.45
CA ASN A 69 -5.94 3.96 3.79
C ASN A 69 -5.21 2.64 3.56
N PRO A 70 -5.89 1.49 3.61
CA PRO A 70 -5.22 0.22 3.34
C PRO A 70 -5.09 -0.03 1.83
N GLY A 71 -4.18 -0.93 1.48
CA GLY A 71 -3.95 -1.39 0.12
C GLY A 71 -3.15 -0.43 -0.74
N CYS A 72 -3.07 -0.77 -2.03
CA CYS A 72 -2.44 0.05 -3.06
C CYS A 72 -3.16 -0.18 -4.40
N ASN A 73 -2.45 -0.10 -5.53
CA ASN A 73 -3.03 -0.41 -6.84
C ASN A 73 -3.36 -1.91 -6.93
N LYS A 74 -4.54 -2.28 -7.45
CA LYS A 74 -4.86 -3.69 -7.73
C LYS A 74 -3.81 -4.32 -8.64
N ALA A 75 -3.56 -5.61 -8.46
CA ALA A 75 -2.59 -6.35 -9.24
C ALA A 75 -2.99 -6.39 -10.72
N LEU A 76 -2.26 -5.66 -11.56
CA LEU A 76 -2.63 -5.40 -12.95
C LEU A 76 -2.76 -6.69 -13.78
N HIS A 77 -1.98 -7.73 -13.45
CA HIS A 77 -2.04 -9.01 -14.12
C HIS A 77 -3.37 -9.75 -13.91
N LEU A 78 -4.28 -9.29 -13.05
CA LEU A 78 -5.62 -9.86 -12.95
C LEU A 78 -6.66 -9.09 -13.77
N HIS A 79 -6.28 -7.93 -14.33
CA HIS A 79 -7.21 -7.08 -15.04
C HIS A 79 -7.61 -7.71 -16.39
N PRO A 80 -8.91 -7.82 -16.74
CA PRO A 80 -9.34 -8.40 -18.02
C PRO A 80 -8.74 -7.74 -19.26
N LEU A 81 -8.52 -6.41 -19.23
CA LEU A 81 -7.77 -5.68 -20.27
C LEU A 81 -6.43 -6.33 -20.63
N MET A 82 -5.72 -6.93 -19.69
CA MET A 82 -4.44 -7.60 -19.96
C MET A 82 -4.61 -8.93 -20.70
N HIS A 83 -5.77 -9.60 -20.58
CA HIS A 83 -5.90 -11.01 -21.01
C HIS A 83 -6.94 -11.25 -22.11
N THR A 84 -7.85 -10.31 -22.32
CA THR A 84 -9.08 -10.55 -23.11
C THR A 84 -9.29 -9.59 -24.26
N VAL A 85 -8.63 -8.42 -24.26
CA VAL A 85 -8.91 -7.39 -25.26
C VAL A 85 -8.06 -7.58 -26.49
N ASP A 86 -8.69 -7.41 -27.65
CA ASP A 86 -8.05 -7.32 -28.95
C ASP A 86 -7.97 -5.85 -29.39
N ILE A 87 -6.88 -5.19 -29.04
CA ILE A 87 -6.58 -3.80 -29.39
C ILE A 87 -6.19 -3.69 -30.88
N PHE A 88 -5.62 -4.76 -31.45
CA PHE A 88 -5.06 -4.75 -32.80
C PHE A 88 -6.06 -5.18 -33.88
N GLY A 89 -7.19 -5.79 -33.49
CA GLY A 89 -8.20 -6.29 -34.41
C GLY A 89 -7.81 -7.58 -35.12
N GLU A 90 -6.96 -8.40 -34.50
CA GLU A 90 -6.42 -9.65 -35.09
C GLU A 90 -7.25 -10.90 -34.75
N GLY A 91 -8.39 -10.74 -34.07
CA GLY A 91 -9.28 -11.83 -33.67
C GLY A 91 -8.78 -12.62 -32.45
N LYS A 92 -7.79 -12.10 -31.73
CA LYS A 92 -7.22 -12.72 -30.52
C LYS A 92 -6.80 -11.66 -29.49
N PRO A 93 -6.71 -12.01 -28.19
CA PRO A 93 -6.23 -11.08 -27.18
C PRO A 93 -4.84 -10.52 -27.52
N SER A 94 -4.64 -9.21 -27.39
CA SER A 94 -3.40 -8.53 -27.78
C SER A 94 -2.17 -8.98 -27.00
N ILE A 95 -2.34 -9.50 -25.79
CA ILE A 95 -1.24 -10.11 -25.03
C ILE A 95 -0.66 -11.36 -25.71
N LEU A 96 -1.44 -12.02 -26.58
CA LEU A 96 -1.03 -13.18 -27.38
C LEU A 96 -0.59 -12.80 -28.80
N ALA A 97 -0.70 -11.52 -29.18
CA ALA A 97 -0.26 -11.06 -30.48
C ALA A 97 1.26 -11.20 -30.60
N ASN A 98 1.74 -11.62 -31.76
CA ASN A 98 3.16 -11.79 -32.08
C ASN A 98 3.95 -12.78 -31.21
N LEU A 99 3.30 -13.57 -30.35
CA LEU A 99 3.95 -14.69 -29.67
C LEU A 99 4.17 -15.87 -30.64
N PRO A 100 5.20 -16.70 -30.43
CA PRO A 100 5.33 -17.97 -31.14
C PRO A 100 4.10 -18.86 -30.97
N GLU A 101 3.83 -19.71 -31.96
CA GLU A 101 2.69 -20.62 -31.92
C GLU A 101 2.73 -21.53 -30.68
N GLY A 102 1.59 -21.70 -30.02
CA GLY A 102 1.45 -22.52 -28.81
C GLY A 102 1.91 -21.86 -27.51
N ILE A 103 2.45 -20.63 -27.54
CA ILE A 103 2.85 -19.92 -26.33
C ILE A 103 1.69 -19.09 -25.77
N ASP A 104 1.41 -19.27 -24.47
CA ASP A 104 0.44 -18.49 -23.71
C ASP A 104 1.14 -17.87 -22.50
N CYS A 105 1.24 -16.54 -22.48
CA CYS A 105 1.89 -15.79 -21.39
C CYS A 105 0.87 -15.19 -20.40
N ARG A 106 -0.41 -15.51 -20.53
CA ARG A 106 -1.45 -15.01 -19.61
C ARG A 106 -1.21 -15.54 -18.20
N GLN A 107 -1.52 -14.69 -17.23
CA GLN A 107 -1.29 -14.95 -15.81
C GLN A 107 -2.62 -14.87 -15.09
N GLY A 108 -3.11 -16.01 -14.60
CA GLY A 108 -4.33 -16.08 -13.80
C GLY A 108 -4.09 -15.79 -12.30
N PRO A 109 -5.15 -15.79 -11.48
CA PRO A 109 -5.03 -15.77 -10.03
C PRO A 109 -4.05 -16.81 -9.50
N GLY A 110 -3.22 -16.43 -8.52
CA GLY A 110 -2.18 -17.27 -7.95
C GLY A 110 -0.87 -17.31 -8.75
N SER A 111 -0.80 -16.70 -9.93
CA SER A 111 0.45 -16.66 -10.71
C SER A 111 1.50 -15.73 -10.08
N LEU A 112 1.06 -14.67 -9.40
CA LEU A 112 1.93 -13.70 -8.73
C LEU A 112 1.46 -13.48 -7.28
N PRO A 113 1.60 -14.48 -6.39
CA PRO A 113 0.95 -14.47 -5.07
C PRO A 113 1.42 -13.32 -4.17
N VAL A 114 2.66 -12.87 -4.31
CA VAL A 114 3.18 -11.71 -3.55
C VAL A 114 2.51 -10.41 -4.01
N SER A 115 2.38 -10.21 -5.32
CA SER A 115 1.70 -9.04 -5.90
C SER A 115 0.21 -9.02 -5.60
N GLU A 116 -0.41 -10.19 -5.46
CA GLU A 116 -1.82 -10.33 -5.07
C GLU A 116 -2.01 -10.03 -3.58
N ALA A 117 -1.12 -10.54 -2.72
CA ALA A 117 -1.20 -10.36 -1.27
C ALA A 117 -0.75 -8.98 -0.76
N VAL A 118 -0.11 -8.16 -1.60
CA VAL A 118 0.42 -6.85 -1.18
C VAL A 118 -0.65 -5.92 -0.61
N GLN A 119 -1.91 -6.07 -1.05
CA GLN A 119 -3.03 -5.23 -0.62
C GLN A 119 -3.28 -5.30 0.89
N ASP A 120 -3.09 -6.47 1.49
CA ASP A 120 -3.27 -6.69 2.92
C ASP A 120 -2.02 -6.31 3.74
N ARG A 121 -0.94 -5.88 3.09
CA ARG A 121 0.39 -5.67 3.68
C ARG A 121 0.91 -4.26 3.53
N THR A 122 0.11 -3.35 3.00
CA THR A 122 0.55 -1.97 2.76
C THR A 122 -0.56 -0.97 2.97
N TYR A 123 -0.21 0.22 3.43
CA TYR A 123 -1.15 1.31 3.69
C TYR A 123 -0.55 2.66 3.32
N TYR A 124 -1.40 3.61 2.99
CA TYR A 124 -1.01 4.99 2.71
C TYR A 124 -0.53 5.68 3.97
N ILE A 125 0.50 6.51 3.82
CA ILE A 125 1.02 7.39 4.87
C ILE A 125 0.90 8.85 4.42
N PRO A 126 0.84 9.81 5.35
CA PRO A 126 0.88 11.23 5.01
C PRO A 126 2.16 11.58 4.25
N TRP A 127 2.04 12.37 3.18
CA TRP A 127 3.19 12.86 2.41
C TRP A 127 3.61 14.24 2.87
N PHE A 128 4.48 14.29 3.87
CA PHE A 128 4.96 15.55 4.44
C PHE A 128 5.86 16.29 3.47
N LYS A 129 5.41 17.49 3.06
CA LYS A 129 6.14 18.36 2.12
C LYS A 129 7.15 19.26 2.78
N GLN A 130 6.93 19.56 4.06
CA GLN A 130 7.72 20.47 4.86
C GLN A 130 8.17 19.73 6.13
N PHE A 131 9.32 20.11 6.66
CA PHE A 131 9.84 19.55 7.90
C PHE A 131 9.23 20.26 9.11
N ASP A 132 7.94 20.00 9.39
CA ASP A 132 7.28 20.42 10.62
C ASP A 132 7.35 19.29 11.66
N LYS A 133 8.30 19.42 12.59
CA LYS A 133 8.56 18.39 13.59
C LYS A 133 7.34 18.12 14.49
N VAL A 134 6.58 19.16 14.86
CA VAL A 134 5.45 19.02 15.78
C VAL A 134 4.32 18.28 15.07
N ALA A 135 3.93 18.76 13.88
CA ALA A 135 2.87 18.12 13.11
C ALA A 135 3.21 16.67 12.77
N ILE A 136 4.45 16.38 12.32
CA ILE A 136 4.88 15.01 12.00
C ILE A 136 4.83 14.11 13.24
N GLY A 137 5.28 14.62 14.40
CA GLY A 137 5.26 13.90 15.67
C GLY A 137 3.84 13.54 16.12
N GLU A 138 2.87 14.45 15.98
CA GLU A 138 1.46 14.19 16.30
C GLU A 138 0.88 13.09 15.40
N HIS A 139 1.21 13.09 14.11
CA HIS A 139 0.79 12.02 13.20
C HIS A 139 1.41 10.68 13.59
N ALA A 140 2.73 10.65 13.84
CA ALA A 140 3.42 9.44 14.28
C ALA A 140 2.83 8.90 15.60
N ALA A 141 2.48 9.78 16.54
CA ALA A 141 1.83 9.41 17.79
C ALA A 141 0.47 8.75 17.57
N ALA A 142 -0.32 9.20 16.59
CA ALA A 142 -1.58 8.55 16.23
C ALA A 142 -1.38 7.12 15.70
N PHE A 143 -0.44 6.91 14.77
CA PHE A 143 -0.09 5.56 14.27
C PHE A 143 0.39 4.65 15.41
N ARG A 144 1.27 5.17 16.27
CA ARG A 144 1.81 4.47 17.43
C ARG A 144 0.71 4.07 18.42
N LYS A 145 -0.16 5.02 18.80
CA LYS A 145 -1.25 4.78 19.75
C LYS A 145 -2.11 3.61 19.30
N VAL A 146 -2.52 3.58 18.03
CA VAL A 146 -3.36 2.50 17.50
C VAL A 146 -2.62 1.17 17.50
N ALA A 147 -1.34 1.15 17.11
CA ALA A 147 -0.56 -0.08 17.09
C ALA A 147 -0.26 -0.63 18.48
N GLU A 148 0.01 0.23 19.47
CA GLU A 148 0.30 -0.18 20.85
C GLU A 148 -0.96 -0.59 21.63
N ASN A 149 -2.15 -0.18 21.18
CA ASN A 149 -3.45 -0.53 21.80
C ASN A 149 -4.30 -1.41 20.88
N TYR A 150 -3.67 -2.18 19.98
CA TYR A 150 -4.34 -2.99 18.96
C TYR A 150 -5.31 -4.03 19.55
N GLU A 151 -5.05 -4.51 20.76
CA GLU A 151 -5.86 -5.54 21.42
C GLU A 151 -7.32 -5.11 21.60
N GLU A 152 -7.57 -3.81 21.83
CA GLU A 152 -8.93 -3.25 21.93
C GLU A 152 -9.70 -3.33 20.60
N LEU A 153 -8.98 -3.41 19.48
CA LEU A 153 -9.57 -3.42 18.14
C LEU A 153 -9.89 -4.82 17.65
N LEU A 154 -9.27 -5.86 18.22
CA LEU A 154 -9.42 -7.25 17.77
C LEU A 154 -10.85 -7.78 17.94
N ALA A 155 -11.56 -7.35 18.99
CA ALA A 155 -12.88 -7.87 19.32
C ALA A 155 -13.93 -7.59 18.22
N ASP A 156 -13.81 -6.45 17.56
CA ASP A 156 -14.76 -5.97 16.53
C ASP A 156 -14.10 -5.90 15.14
N ASP A 157 -12.97 -6.59 14.93
CA ASP A 157 -12.29 -6.61 13.64
C ASP A 157 -13.05 -7.51 12.64
N PRO A 158 -13.56 -6.97 11.52
CA PRO A 158 -14.27 -7.78 10.53
C PRO A 158 -13.35 -8.74 9.77
N GLY A 159 -12.02 -8.58 9.83
CA GLY A 159 -11.06 -9.47 9.17
C GLY A 159 -11.13 -9.42 7.63
N GLU A 160 -11.76 -8.37 7.08
CA GLU A 160 -11.97 -8.23 5.65
C GLU A 160 -10.67 -8.00 4.90
N LYS A 161 -10.46 -8.79 3.84
CA LYS A 161 -9.39 -8.53 2.89
C LYS A 161 -9.57 -7.20 2.20
N VAL A 162 -8.45 -6.57 1.90
CA VAL A 162 -8.41 -5.31 1.20
C VAL A 162 -8.21 -5.58 -0.27
N GLU A 163 -9.12 -5.05 -1.08
CA GLU A 163 -8.91 -4.93 -2.49
C GLU A 163 -8.50 -3.49 -2.82
N GLY A 164 -7.38 -3.35 -3.53
CA GLY A 164 -6.88 -2.06 -3.98
C GLY A 164 -7.82 -1.31 -4.92
N GLY A 165 -7.39 -0.15 -5.38
CA GLY A 165 -8.11 0.64 -6.38
C GLY A 165 -7.62 0.39 -7.80
N TRP A 166 -8.53 0.48 -8.78
CA TRP A 166 -8.17 0.88 -10.12
C TRP A 166 -8.24 2.40 -10.19
N PHE A 167 -7.11 3.10 -10.37
CA PHE A 167 -7.07 4.57 -10.53
C PHE A 167 -7.53 4.98 -11.94
N LEU A 168 -8.69 4.49 -12.35
CA LEU A 168 -9.36 4.89 -13.59
C LEU A 168 -10.13 6.19 -13.30
N THR A 169 -10.14 7.10 -14.27
CA THR A 169 -11.01 8.27 -14.20
C THR A 169 -12.45 7.81 -14.00
N ARG A 170 -13.14 8.39 -13.00
CA ARG A 170 -14.57 8.19 -12.80
C ARG A 170 -15.25 8.51 -14.13
N ARG A 171 -15.84 7.50 -14.78
CA ARG A 171 -16.73 7.76 -15.91
C ARG A 171 -17.92 8.54 -15.34
N ARG A 172 -18.28 9.66 -15.99
CA ARG A 172 -19.52 10.37 -15.66
C ARG A 172 -20.66 9.36 -15.81
N SER A 173 -21.38 9.12 -14.72
CA SER A 173 -22.70 8.48 -14.71
C SER A 173 -23.72 9.44 -15.31
#